data_AF-A0A410DBL2-F1
#
_entry.id   AF-A0A410DBL2-F1
#
_cell.length_a   1.000
_cell.length_b   1.000
_cell.length_c   1.000
_cell.angle_alpha   90.00
_cell.angle_beta   90.00
_cell.angle_gamma   90.00
#
_symmetry.space_group_name_H-M   'P 1'
#
loop_
_entity.id
_entity.type
_entity.pdbx_description
1 polymer ?
#
loop_
_entity_poly.entity_id
_entity_poly.type
_entity_poly.pdbx_seq_one_letter_code
_entity_poly.pdbx_strand_id
1 'polypeptide(L)'
;MKSMKKDIEYFHQVRSYLLGVNREIEKFIFVQNKRHNNEVLLGSYYRSSINIRTIFQTNEEIINIGWFRNKYIFIQTMDNNVKIYELNTMKLVCMMSNIASVDIISLDKRLYSLYKNGTVRVYKSFKDALLKD
;
A
#
# COMPACT_ATOMS: atom_id res chain seq x y z
N MET A 1 -16.75 -21.91 -42.32
CA MET A 1 -16.78 -21.43 -40.92
C MET A 1 -15.34 -21.10 -40.50
N LYS A 2 -14.98 -19.81 -40.41
CA LYS A 2 -13.64 -19.39 -39.95
C LYS A 2 -13.61 -19.52 -38.43
N SER A 3 -12.86 -20.49 -37.91
CA SER A 3 -12.59 -20.62 -36.48
C SER A 3 -11.58 -19.55 -36.07
N MET A 4 -12.01 -18.66 -35.17
CA MET A 4 -11.20 -17.59 -34.58
C MET A 4 -10.00 -18.12 -33.80
N LYS A 5 -8.91 -17.36 -33.87
CA LYS A 5 -7.60 -17.57 -33.23
C LYS A 5 -7.73 -17.77 -31.71
N LYS A 6 -7.01 -18.76 -31.18
CA LYS A 6 -6.61 -18.81 -29.76
C LYS A 6 -5.34 -17.98 -29.61
N ASP A 7 -5.49 -16.69 -29.38
CA ASP A 7 -4.41 -15.88 -28.82
C ASP A 7 -4.41 -16.15 -27.30
N ILE A 8 -3.62 -17.15 -26.89
CA ILE A 8 -3.28 -17.38 -25.48
C ILE A 8 -2.15 -16.42 -25.17
N GLU A 9 -2.48 -15.24 -24.64
CA GLU A 9 -1.47 -14.35 -24.07
C GLU A 9 -0.97 -14.95 -22.75
N TYR A 10 0.34 -15.21 -22.70
CA TYR A 10 1.05 -15.60 -21.50
C TYR A 10 1.05 -14.42 -20.51
N PHE A 11 0.19 -14.47 -19.50
CA PHE A 11 0.26 -13.55 -18.37
C PHE A 11 1.48 -13.92 -17.52
N HIS A 12 2.58 -13.17 -17.66
CA HIS A 12 3.68 -13.22 -16.70
C HIS A 12 3.14 -12.84 -15.31
N GLN A 13 3.16 -13.82 -14.40
CA GLN A 13 2.77 -13.79 -12.98
C GLN A 13 2.53 -12.40 -12.38
N VAL A 14 1.34 -11.83 -12.62
CA VAL A 14 0.88 -10.62 -11.93
C VAL A 14 0.45 -11.04 -10.52
N ARG A 15 1.31 -10.85 -9.53
CA ARG A 15 0.91 -10.98 -8.13
C ARG A 15 0.17 -9.71 -7.73
N SER A 16 -1.15 -9.83 -7.56
CA SER A 16 -1.99 -8.78 -7.00
C SER A 16 -2.42 -9.21 -5.60
N TYR A 17 -2.16 -8.37 -4.61
CA TYR A 17 -2.53 -8.64 -3.21
C TYR A 17 -3.55 -7.61 -2.75
N LEU A 18 -4.72 -8.07 -2.30
CA LEU A 18 -5.65 -7.24 -1.55
C LEU A 18 -5.03 -6.99 -0.17
N LEU A 19 -4.55 -5.77 0.07
CA LEU A 19 -3.73 -5.47 1.26
C LEU A 19 -4.50 -4.63 2.29
N GLY A 20 -5.65 -4.06 1.91
CA GLY A 20 -6.54 -3.43 2.88
C GLY A 20 -7.91 -3.05 2.33
N VAL A 21 -8.96 -3.47 3.03
CA VAL A 21 -10.34 -3.01 2.81
C VAL A 21 -10.69 -2.02 3.90
N ASN A 22 -11.16 -0.84 3.51
CA ASN A 22 -11.71 0.14 4.42
C ASN A 22 -13.22 0.21 4.21
N ARG A 23 -13.96 -0.50 5.07
CA ARG A 23 -15.43 -0.58 4.99
C ARG A 23 -16.12 0.73 5.33
N GLU A 24 -15.50 1.60 6.12
CA GLU A 24 -16.09 2.90 6.48
C GLU A 24 -16.19 3.84 5.27
N ILE A 25 -15.28 3.70 4.30
CA ILE A 25 -15.25 4.54 3.09
C ILE A 25 -15.44 3.74 1.80
N GLU A 26 -15.81 2.46 1.91
CA GLU A 26 -16.06 1.53 0.79
C GLU A 26 -14.93 1.47 -0.25
N LYS A 27 -13.68 1.54 0.21
CA LYS A 27 -12.48 1.52 -0.65
C LYS A 27 -11.56 0.35 -0.30
N PHE A 28 -10.78 -0.07 -1.27
CA PHE A 28 -9.73 -1.06 -1.09
C PHE A 28 -8.46 -0.66 -1.83
N ILE A 29 -7.32 -1.11 -1.33
CA ILE A 29 -6.01 -0.86 -1.93
C ILE A 29 -5.34 -2.20 -2.24
N PHE A 30 -4.71 -2.26 -3.41
CA PHE A 30 -3.89 -3.38 -3.81
C PHE A 30 -2.67 -2.90 -4.60
N VAL A 31 -1.63 -3.71 -4.56
CA VAL A 31 -0.41 -3.49 -5.34
C VAL A 31 -0.42 -4.43 -6.53
N GLN A 32 -0.11 -3.90 -7.70
CA GLN A 32 0.19 -4.67 -8.89
C GLN A 32 1.68 -4.56 -9.17
N ASN A 33 2.41 -5.66 -8.95
CA ASN A 33 3.83 -5.73 -9.28
C ASN A 33 3.99 -6.01 -10.78
N LYS A 34 4.62 -5.10 -11.53
CA LYS A 34 5.01 -5.29 -12.92
C LYS A 34 6.52 -5.47 -13.00
N ARG A 35 7.01 -5.94 -14.16
CA ARG A 35 8.43 -6.33 -14.37
C ARG A 35 9.44 -5.22 -14.06
N HIS A 36 9.04 -3.96 -14.18
CA HIS A 36 9.92 -2.79 -14.02
C HIS A 36 9.35 -1.69 -13.11
N ASN A 37 8.10 -1.81 -12.67
CA ASN A 37 7.45 -0.85 -11.78
C ASN A 37 6.32 -1.52 -10.99
N ASN A 38 6.08 -0.99 -9.80
CA ASN A 38 4.96 -1.38 -8.95
C ASN A 38 3.91 -0.27 -9.00
N GLU A 39 2.66 -0.67 -9.18
CA GLU A 39 1.53 0.25 -9.17
C GLU A 39 0.70 0.04 -7.91
N VAL A 40 0.39 1.14 -7.25
CA VAL A 40 -0.59 1.16 -6.17
C VAL A 40 -1.93 1.58 -6.76
N LEU A 41 -2.91 0.70 -6.62
CA LEU A 41 -4.24 0.85 -7.17
C LEU A 41 -5.23 1.09 -6.04
N LEU A 42 -6.12 2.07 -6.25
CA LEU A 42 -7.24 2.36 -5.38
C LEU A 42 -8.53 1.91 -6.06
N GLY A 43 -9.21 0.97 -5.40
CA GLY A 43 -10.53 0.53 -5.77
C GLY A 43 -11.61 1.15 -4.89
N SER A 44 -12.79 1.36 -5.47
CA SER A 44 -14.02 1.68 -4.76
C SER A 44 -15.17 0.86 -5.32
N TYR A 45 -16.11 0.49 -4.47
CA TYR A 45 -17.31 -0.24 -4.87
C TYR A 45 -18.54 0.64 -4.62
N TYR A 46 -19.34 0.89 -5.66
CA TYR A 46 -20.57 1.66 -5.53
C TYR A 46 -21.66 1.07 -6.42
N ARG A 47 -22.83 0.74 -5.85
CA ARG A 47 -24.02 0.21 -6.56
C ARG A 47 -23.68 -0.88 -7.58
N SER A 48 -22.93 -1.91 -7.17
CA SER A 48 -22.51 -3.03 -8.03
C SER A 48 -21.49 -2.70 -9.11
N SER A 49 -20.91 -1.50 -9.10
CA SER A 49 -19.79 -1.12 -9.96
C SER A 49 -18.49 -1.04 -9.16
N ILE A 50 -17.40 -1.54 -9.74
CA ILE A 50 -16.05 -1.39 -9.22
C ILE A 50 -15.33 -0.34 -10.05
N ASN A 51 -14.85 0.72 -9.40
CA ASN A 51 -13.96 1.71 -10.02
C ASN A 51 -12.55 1.53 -9.46
N ILE A 52 -11.58 1.28 -10.36
CA ILE A 52 -10.17 1.12 -10.01
C ILE A 52 -9.38 2.19 -10.74
N ARG A 53 -8.46 2.84 -10.03
CA ARG A 53 -7.49 3.76 -10.63
C ARG A 53 -6.11 3.60 -10.01
N THR A 54 -5.08 3.85 -10.80
CA THR A 54 -3.72 4.01 -10.30
C THR A 54 -3.64 5.31 -9.50
N ILE A 55 -3.13 5.21 -8.28
CA ILE A 55 -2.91 6.37 -7.41
C ILE A 55 -1.43 6.70 -7.24
N PHE A 56 -0.55 5.73 -7.47
CA PHE A 56 0.89 5.91 -7.36
C PHE A 56 1.65 4.84 -8.16
N GLN A 57 2.82 5.20 -8.69
CA GLN A 57 3.76 4.27 -9.31
C GLN A 57 5.12 4.43 -8.65
N THR A 58 5.84 3.33 -8.45
CA THR A 58 7.19 3.34 -7.88
C THR A 58 8.03 2.21 -8.45
N ASN A 59 9.34 2.42 -8.50
CA ASN A 59 10.30 1.39 -8.85
C ASN A 59 10.80 0.64 -7.61
N GLU A 60 10.41 1.09 -6.41
CA GLU A 60 10.74 0.44 -5.15
C GLU A 60 9.85 -0.80 -4.94
N GLU A 61 10.45 -1.87 -4.42
CA GLU A 61 9.71 -3.06 -4.00
C GLU A 61 8.86 -2.73 -2.78
N ILE A 62 7.54 -2.89 -2.93
CA ILE A 62 6.57 -2.66 -1.85
C ILE A 62 6.41 -3.95 -1.06
N ILE A 63 6.76 -3.91 0.22
CA ILE A 63 6.56 -5.03 1.14
C ILE A 63 5.14 -4.99 1.72
N ASN A 64 4.68 -3.80 2.10
CA ASN A 64 3.41 -3.64 2.79
C ASN A 64 2.75 -2.30 2.46
N ILE A 65 1.43 -2.27 2.51
CA ILE A 65 0.61 -1.08 2.33
C ILE A 65 -0.63 -1.17 3.22
N GLY A 66 -1.06 -0.04 3.77
CA GLY A 66 -2.27 -0.04 4.56
C GLY A 66 -2.91 1.32 4.74
N TRP A 67 -4.14 1.29 5.24
CA TRP A 67 -4.93 2.47 5.54
C TRP A 67 -4.50 3.08 6.86
N PHE A 68 -4.37 4.41 6.89
CA PHE A 68 -4.12 5.16 8.12
C PHE A 68 -5.12 6.30 8.28
N ARG A 69 -5.94 6.22 9.35
CA ARG A 69 -6.93 7.24 9.72
C ARG A 69 -7.92 7.62 8.60
N ASN A 70 -8.21 6.70 7.68
CA ASN A 70 -9.10 6.88 6.50
C ASN A 70 -8.74 8.04 5.54
N LYS A 71 -7.68 8.77 5.85
CA LYS A 71 -7.22 9.97 5.14
C LYS A 71 -5.85 9.75 4.53
N TYR A 72 -5.11 8.77 5.03
CA TYR A 72 -3.76 8.49 4.62
C TYR A 72 -3.61 7.03 4.23
N ILE A 73 -2.56 6.77 3.47
CA ILE A 73 -2.04 5.44 3.21
C ILE A 73 -0.59 5.42 3.65
N PHE A 74 -0.13 4.31 4.19
CA PHE A 74 1.30 4.08 4.42
C PHE A 74 1.79 3.01 3.44
N ILE A 75 3.01 3.18 2.95
CA ILE A 75 3.71 2.23 2.07
C ILE A 75 5.04 1.92 2.72
N GLN A 76 5.30 0.64 2.97
CA GLN A 76 6.58 0.13 3.43
C GLN A 76 7.33 -0.48 2.24
N THR A 77 8.57 -0.05 2.04
CA THR A 77 9.43 -0.55 0.96
C THR A 77 10.62 -1.33 1.50
N MET A 78 11.30 -2.08 0.62
CA MET A 78 12.52 -2.83 0.94
C MET A 78 13.66 -1.97 1.48
N ASP A 79 13.64 -0.66 1.21
CA ASP A 79 14.64 0.29 1.70
C ASP A 79 14.46 0.68 3.18
N ASN A 80 13.68 -0.11 3.94
CA ASN A 80 13.35 0.15 5.35
C ASN A 80 12.70 1.52 5.59
N ASN A 81 12.05 2.07 4.56
CA ASN A 81 11.36 3.33 4.62
C ASN A 81 9.85 3.11 4.65
N VAL A 82 9.18 3.99 5.38
CA VAL A 82 7.71 4.01 5.46
C VAL A 82 7.25 5.38 5.03
N LYS A 83 6.62 5.42 3.87
CA LYS A 83 6.13 6.65 3.26
C LYS A 83 4.64 6.76 3.51
N ILE A 84 4.20 7.89 4.04
CA ILE A 84 2.80 8.17 4.32
C ILE A 84 2.31 9.24 3.36
N TYR A 85 1.24 8.94 2.64
CA TYR A 85 0.65 9.83 1.65
C TYR A 85 -0.75 10.23 2.07
N GLU A 86 -1.16 11.45 1.73
CA GLU A 86 -2.56 11.87 1.83
C GLU A 86 -3.35 11.26 0.66
N LEU A 87 -4.48 10.63 0.95
CA LEU A 87 -5.20 9.75 0.03
C LEU A 87 -5.74 10.47 -1.22
N ASN A 88 -6.17 11.71 -1.10
CA ASN A 88 -6.87 12.40 -2.18
C ASN A 88 -5.90 13.05 -3.17
N THR A 89 -4.84 13.64 -2.62
CA THR A 89 -3.81 14.40 -3.32
C THR A 89 -2.59 13.56 -3.67
N MET A 90 -2.43 12.40 -3.01
CA MET A 90 -1.26 11.53 -3.11
C MET A 90 0.06 12.25 -2.82
N LYS A 91 0.01 13.35 -2.06
CA LYS A 91 1.20 14.06 -1.59
C LYS A 91 1.84 13.31 -0.45
N LEU A 92 3.16 13.17 -0.50
CA LEU A 92 3.96 12.64 0.60
C LEU A 92 3.82 13.59 1.80
N VAL A 93 3.34 13.06 2.93
CA VAL A 93 3.13 13.81 4.18
C VAL A 93 4.27 13.56 5.16
N CYS A 94 4.79 12.34 5.17
CA CYS A 94 5.81 11.91 6.10
C CYS A 94 6.61 10.76 5.50
N MET A 95 7.90 10.75 5.77
CA MET A 95 8.76 9.59 5.54
C MET A 95 9.39 9.22 6.88
N MET A 96 9.18 7.98 7.30
CA MET A 96 9.83 7.42 8.47
C MET A 96 10.97 6.54 7.96
N SER A 97 12.21 6.96 8.21
CA SER A 97 13.40 6.29 7.67
C SER A 97 14.03 5.34 8.66
N ASN A 98 14.82 4.39 8.14
CA ASN A 98 15.59 3.43 8.93
C ASN A 98 14.74 2.61 9.89
N ILE A 99 13.49 2.32 9.52
CA ILE A 99 12.64 1.44 10.32
C ILE A 99 13.04 0.00 10.00
N ALA A 100 13.90 -0.57 10.83
CA ALA A 100 14.30 -1.98 10.79
C ALA A 100 13.15 -2.95 11.18
N SER A 101 11.90 -2.54 11.01
CA SER A 101 10.73 -3.37 11.26
C SER A 101 10.50 -4.33 10.11
N VAL A 102 10.12 -5.56 10.43
CA VAL A 102 9.67 -6.54 9.44
C VAL A 102 8.26 -6.27 8.95
N ASP A 103 7.45 -5.57 9.74
CA ASP A 103 6.06 -5.31 9.40
C ASP A 103 5.51 -4.05 10.06
N ILE A 104 4.48 -3.46 9.43
CA ILE A 104 3.78 -2.27 9.90
C ILE A 104 2.28 -2.41 9.71
N ILE A 105 1.55 -2.14 10.79
CA ILE A 105 0.10 -2.13 10.76
C ILE A 105 -0.45 -0.83 11.33
N SER A 106 -1.66 -0.50 10.92
CA SER A 106 -2.44 0.61 11.46
C SER A 106 -3.63 0.05 12.22
N LEU A 107 -3.74 0.41 13.49
CA LEU A 107 -4.86 0.04 14.36
C LEU A 107 -5.21 1.25 15.25
N ASP A 108 -6.49 1.52 15.45
CA ASP A 108 -6.97 2.61 16.33
C ASP A 108 -6.30 3.96 16.07
N LYS A 109 -6.14 4.32 14.79
CA LYS A 109 -5.52 5.59 14.35
C LYS A 109 -4.04 5.72 14.77
N ARG A 110 -3.36 4.63 15.11
CA ARG A 110 -1.93 4.56 15.45
C ARG A 110 -1.21 3.63 14.47
N LEU A 111 0.09 3.84 14.31
CA LEU A 111 0.96 2.91 13.58
C LEU A 111 1.72 2.06 14.58
N TYR A 112 1.93 0.80 14.22
CA TYR A 112 2.69 -0.17 14.96
C TYR A 112 3.75 -0.73 14.03
N SER A 113 5.01 -0.72 14.46
CA SER A 113 6.09 -1.40 13.75
C SER A 113 6.59 -2.59 14.56
N LEU A 114 6.66 -3.75 13.92
CA LEU A 114 7.12 -5.01 14.50
C LEU A 114 8.56 -5.26 14.07
N TYR A 115 9.46 -5.48 15.02
CA TYR A 115 10.87 -5.75 14.76
C TYR A 115 11.17 -7.26 14.85
N LYS A 116 12.28 -7.68 14.22
CA LYS A 116 12.73 -9.10 14.23
C LYS A 116 12.89 -9.69 15.64
N ASN A 117 13.22 -8.85 16.62
CA ASN A 117 13.38 -9.26 18.01
C ASN A 117 12.05 -9.30 18.81
N GLY A 118 10.90 -9.15 18.14
CA GLY A 118 9.58 -9.14 18.78
C GLY A 118 9.21 -7.81 19.45
N THR A 119 10.08 -6.79 19.42
CA THR A 119 9.73 -5.47 19.91
C THR A 119 8.65 -4.84 19.03
N VAL A 120 7.65 -4.22 19.65
CA VAL A 120 6.64 -3.42 18.95
C VAL A 120 6.80 -1.95 19.34
N ARG A 121 7.02 -1.07 18.35
CA ARG A 121 7.00 0.37 18.57
C ARG A 121 5.67 0.95 18.14
N VAL A 122 5.10 1.80 18.99
CA VAL A 122 3.80 2.43 18.77
C VAL A 122 3.99 3.91 18.47
N TYR A 123 3.38 4.38 17.41
CA TYR A 123 3.40 5.79 16.99
C TYR A 123 2.00 6.38 17.15
N LYS A 124 1.84 7.32 18.08
CA LYS A 124 0.56 8.04 18.28
C LYS A 124 0.29 9.01 17.14
N SER A 125 1.34 9.46 16.45
CA SER A 125 1.30 10.30 15.26
C SER A 125 2.49 9.97 14.36
N PHE A 126 2.35 10.19 13.04
CA PHE A 126 3.51 10.15 12.15
C PHE A 126 4.53 11.25 12.47
N LYS A 127 4.12 12.34 13.15
CA LYS A 127 5.06 13.34 13.66
C LYS A 127 5.98 12.78 14.73
N ASP A 128 5.50 11.84 15.54
CA ASP A 128 6.30 11.19 16.58
C ASP A 128 7.34 10.24 15.99
N ALA A 129 7.13 9.80 14.75
CA ALA A 129 8.06 8.97 14.01
C ALA A 129 9.25 9.74 13.41
N LEU A 130 9.15 11.06 13.30
CA LEU A 130 10.21 11.93 12.78
C LEU A 130 11.20 12.40 13.86
N LEU A 131 10.92 12.14 15.13
CA LEU A 131 11.61 12.77 16.28
C LEU A 131 12.64 11.87 16.97
N LYS A 132 13.21 10.87 16.29
CA LYS A 132 14.25 10.04 16.87
C LYS A 132 15.41 9.84 15.90
N ASP A 133 16.36 10.75 15.98
CA ASP A 133 17.78 10.41 15.87
C ASP A 133 18.25 9.76 17.18
#